data_AF-A0A450W351-F1
#
_entry.id   AF-A0A450W351-F1
#
_cell.length_a   1.000
_cell.length_b   1.000
_cell.length_c   1.000
_cell.angle_alpha   90.00
_cell.angle_beta   90.00
_cell.angle_gamma   90.00
#
_symmetry.space_group_name_H-M   'P 1'
#
loop_
_entity.id
_entity.type
_entity.pdbx_description
1 polymer ?
#
loop_
_entity_poly.entity_id
_entity_poly.type
_entity_poly.pdbx_seq_one_letter_code
_entity_poly.pdbx_strand_id
1 'polypeptide(L)' 'MIVSIQKTAFPPGWNEDRIRSVLSRYESQPEEEAVAEDKAVFDASGRTVMKIPMEPASEIRRLIAEHKAA' A
#
# COMPACT_ATOMS: atom_id res chain seq x y z
N MET A 1 -9.46 -6.82 22.64
CA MET A 1 -10.31 -7.05 21.45
C MET A 1 -9.58 -8.04 20.57
N ILE A 2 -9.95 -9.32 20.62
CA ILE A 2 -9.27 -10.38 19.89
C ILE A 2 -10.01 -10.50 18.57
N VAL A 3 -9.39 -10.14 17.46
CA VAL A 3 -10.02 -10.29 16.14
C VAL A 3 -10.15 -11.78 15.87
N SER A 4 -11.39 -12.27 15.85
CA SER A 4 -11.72 -13.64 15.48
C SER A 4 -11.57 -13.77 13.97
N ILE A 5 -10.55 -14.49 13.50
CA ILE A 5 -10.34 -14.75 12.08
C ILE A 5 -11.41 -15.73 11.62
N GLN A 6 -12.50 -15.19 11.09
CA GLN A 6 -13.40 -15.94 10.20
C GLN A 6 -12.55 -16.48 9.05
N LYS A 7 -12.79 -17.72 8.60
CA LYS A 7 -12.08 -18.32 7.47
C LYS A 7 -12.45 -17.56 6.18
N THR A 8 -11.84 -16.41 5.95
CA THR A 8 -12.05 -15.56 4.79
C THR A 8 -11.43 -16.23 3.58
N ALA A 9 -12.23 -16.47 2.55
CA ALA A 9 -11.69 -16.84 1.25
C ALA A 9 -10.72 -15.74 0.81
N PHE A 10 -9.55 -16.13 0.30
CA PHE A 10 -8.56 -15.16 -0.14
C PHE A 10 -9.12 -14.30 -1.28
N PRO A 11 -8.76 -13.00 -1.33
CA PRO A 11 -9.15 -12.16 -2.46
C PRO A 11 -8.63 -12.73 -3.79
N PRO A 12 -9.26 -12.39 -4.94
CA PRO A 12 -8.81 -12.88 -6.24
C PRO A 12 -7.30 -12.66 -6.45
N GLY A 13 -6.59 -13.71 -6.86
CA GLY A 13 -5.13 -13.69 -7.04
C GLY A 13 -4.31 -13.85 -5.77
N TRP A 14 -4.94 -14.09 -4.61
CA TRP A 14 -4.29 -14.46 -3.37
C TRP A 14 -4.49 -15.94 -3.07
N ASN A 15 -3.39 -16.62 -2.79
CA ASN A 15 -3.37 -18.01 -2.34
C ASN A 15 -2.43 -18.14 -1.14
N GLU A 16 -2.43 -19.32 -0.52
CA GLU A 16 -1.64 -19.55 0.69
C GLU A 16 -0.13 -19.39 0.45
N ASP A 17 0.37 -19.83 -0.70
CA ASP A 17 1.78 -19.70 -1.06
C ASP A 17 2.22 -18.24 -1.18
N ARG A 18 1.40 -17.40 -1.81
CA ARG A 18 1.64 -15.96 -1.91
C ARG A 18 1.64 -15.30 -0.54
N ILE A 19 0.73 -15.70 0.35
CA ILE A 19 0.67 -15.17 1.71
C ILE A 19 1.92 -15.54 2.49
N ARG A 20 2.33 -16.82 2.46
CA ARG A 20 3.55 -17.27 3.14
C ARG A 20 4.80 -16.57 2.60
N SER A 21 4.88 -16.36 1.29
CA SER A 21 5.99 -15.61 0.68
C SER A 21 6.04 -14.16 1.15
N VAL A 22 4.89 -13.49 1.24
CA VAL A 22 4.81 -12.11 1.73
C VAL A 22 5.17 -12.04 3.22
N LEU A 23 4.66 -12.95 4.03
CA LEU A 23 4.98 -13.01 5.46
C LEU A 23 6.48 -13.24 5.69
N SER A 24 7.07 -14.23 5.03
CA SER A 24 8.51 -14.51 5.14
C SER A 24 9.37 -13.31 4.73
N ARG A 25 8.96 -12.55 3.70
CA ARG A 25 9.64 -11.31 3.29
C ARG A 25 9.61 -10.27 4.39
N TYR A 26 8.44 -9.96 4.95
CA TYR A 26 8.32 -8.95 6.01
C TYR A 26 8.95 -9.38 7.33
N GLU A 27 8.91 -10.67 7.68
CA GLU A 27 9.52 -11.20 8.91
C GLU A 27 11.06 -11.21 8.85
N SER A 28 11.64 -11.33 7.65
CA SER A 28 13.10 -11.37 7.44
C SER A 28 13.70 -10.04 7.01
N GLN A 29 12.86 -9.01 6.81
CA GLN A 29 13.28 -7.71 6.31
C GLN A 29 14.07 -6.94 7.38
N PRO A 30 15.29 -6.43 7.05
CA PRO A 30 16.01 -5.50 7.90
C PRO A 30 15.26 -4.16 8.06
N GLU A 31 15.42 -3.52 9.21
CA GLU A 31 14.77 -2.23 9.50
C GLU A 31 15.13 -1.16 8.47
N GLU A 32 16.38 -1.12 8.03
CA GLU A 32 16.84 -0.17 7.00
C GLU A 32 16.13 -0.37 5.66
N GLU A 33 15.85 -1.62 5.29
CA GLU A 33 15.13 -1.95 4.06
C GLU A 33 13.65 -1.58 4.16
N ALA A 34 13.02 -1.81 5.31
CA ALA A 34 11.65 -1.38 5.58
C ALA A 34 11.53 0.16 5.51
N VAL A 35 12.48 0.87 6.10
CA VAL A 35 12.55 2.33 6.04
C VAL A 35 12.78 2.84 4.62
N ALA A 36 13.59 2.14 3.82
CA ALA A 36 13.82 2.49 2.42
C ALA A 36 12.56 2.29 1.57
N GLU A 37 11.81 1.20 1.77
CA GLU A 37 10.54 0.95 1.08
C GLU A 37 9.51 2.05 1.39
N ASP A 38 9.40 2.47 2.65
CA ASP A 38 8.50 3.55 3.06
C ASP A 38 8.93 4.93 2.50
N LYS A 39 10.24 5.17 2.36
CA LYS A 39 10.80 6.44 1.85
C LYS A 39 10.84 6.53 0.33
N ALA A 40 10.88 5.41 -0.39
CA ALA A 40 10.99 5.38 -1.84
C ALA A 40 9.89 6.19 -2.55
N VAL A 41 8.70 6.31 -1.94
CA VAL A 41 7.58 7.12 -2.47
C VAL A 41 7.89 8.63 -2.45
N PHE A 42 8.72 9.09 -1.50
CA PHE A 42 9.11 10.50 -1.36
C PHE A 42 10.27 10.88 -2.28
N ASP A 43 11.13 9.93 -2.63
CA ASP A 43 12.31 10.16 -3.47
C ASP A 43 12.02 10.08 -4.98
N ALA A 44 10.79 9.71 -5.36
CA ALA A 44 10.38 9.60 -6.76
C ALA A 44 10.27 10.98 -7.45
N SER A 45 11.14 11.24 -8.41
CA SER A 45 11.13 12.47 -9.23
C SER A 45 9.80 12.68 -9.96
N GLY A 46 9.34 13.92 -10.05
CA GLY A 46 8.09 14.27 -10.75
C GLY A 46 6.82 13.98 -9.93
N ARG A 47 6.96 13.74 -8.62
CA ARG A 47 5.84 13.56 -7.69
C ARG A 47 5.96 14.54 -6.54
N THR A 48 4.82 14.92 -5.97
CA THR A 48 4.74 15.77 -4.77
C THR A 48 3.88 15.06 -3.75
N VAL A 49 4.32 15.04 -2.48
CA VAL A 49 3.54 14.54 -1.36
C VAL A 49 2.87 15.72 -0.65
N MET A 50 1.56 15.66 -0.49
CA MET A 50 0.76 16.68 0.18
C MET A 50 -0.14 16.03 1.23
N LYS A 51 -0.20 16.60 2.44
CA LYS A 51 -1.20 16.22 3.44
C LYS A 51 -2.56 16.77 3.02
N ILE A 52 -3.57 15.91 3.01
CA ILE A 52 -4.95 16.28 2.68
C ILE A 52 -5.88 15.77 3.80
N PRO A 53 -6.93 16.51 4.17
CA PRO A 53 -7.99 15.97 5.00
C PRO A 53 -8.64 14.75 4.33
N MET A 54 -9.26 13.86 5.11
CA MET A 54 -9.85 12.63 4.56
C MET A 54 -11.03 12.90 3.63
N GLU A 55 -11.86 13.89 3.97
CA GLU A 55 -13.08 14.23 3.25
C GLU A 55 -12.86 14.52 1.75
N PRO A 56 -11.88 15.37 1.33
CA PRO A 56 -11.60 15.62 -0.09
C PRO A 56 -10.78 14.53 -0.81
N ALA A 57 -10.35 13.46 -0.12
CA ALA A 57 -9.39 12.51 -0.69
C ALA A 57 -9.88 11.79 -1.95
N SER A 58 -11.18 11.47 -2.03
CA SER A 58 -11.76 10.81 -3.21
C SER A 58 -11.84 11.75 -4.42
N GLU A 59 -12.17 13.01 -4.19
CA GLU A 59 -12.27 14.02 -5.25
C GLU A 59 -10.89 14.33 -5.84
N ILE A 60 -9.86 14.45 -4.99
CA ILE A 60 -8.49 14.65 -5.45
C ILE A 60 -8.00 13.45 -6.29
N ARG A 61 -8.36 12.21 -5.92
CA ARG A 61 -8.04 11.02 -6.74
C ARG A 61 -8.69 11.07 -8.12
N ARG A 62 -9.94 11.54 -8.21
CA ARG A 62 -10.65 11.73 -9.48
C ARG A 62 -9.93 12.74 -10.37
N LEU A 63 -9.59 13.92 -9.84
CA LEU A 63 -8.86 14.96 -10.58
C LEU A 63 -7.50 14.48 -11.10
N ILE A 64 -6.76 13.72 -10.30
CA ILE A 64 -5.47 13.12 -10.73
C ILE A 64 -5.69 12.12 -11.87
N ALA A 65 -6.75 11.31 -11.83
CA ALA A 65 -7.05 10.35 -12.88
C ALA A 65 -7.41 11.05 -14.20
N GLU A 66 -8.23 12.10 -14.14
CA GLU A 66 -8.59 12.93 -15.30
C GLU A 66 -7.35 13.58 -15.92
N HIS A 67 -6.45 14.15 -15.10
CA HIS A 67 -5.21 14.77 -15.58
C HIS A 67 -4.26 13.78 -16.28
N LYS A 68 -4.20 12.52 -15.82
CA LYS A 68 -3.35 11.49 -16.45
C LYS A 68 -3.91 10.94 -17.77
N ALA A 69 -5.21 11.11 -18.00
CA ALA A 69 -5.88 10.63 -19.20
C ALA A 69 -5.89 11.67 -20.34
N ALA A 70 -5.54 12.93 -20.02
CA ALA A 70 -5.37 14.03 -20.97
C ALA A 70 -3.96 14.03 -21.58
#